data_AF-R7LBR0-F1
#
_entry.id   AF-R7LBR0-F1
#
_cell.length_a   1.000
_cell.length_b   1.000
_cell.length_c   1.000
_cell.angle_alpha   90.00
_cell.angle_beta   90.00
_cell.angle_gamma   90.00
#
_symmetry.space_group_name_H-M   'P 1'
#
loop_
_entity.id
_entity.type
_entity.pdbx_description
1 polymer ?
#
loop_
_entity_poly.entity_id
_entity_poly.type
_entity_poly.pdbx_seq_one_letter_code
_entity_poly.pdbx_strand_id
1 'polypeptide(L)'
;MLVVVLLLIPLQWVPALTIGGYEVKRVALLSDVIDEENSGGDGAEALPEVPPLPVVPALATPGEGGGTATQTANAQTQPTTPAPKGVTPILDYSASGTHGMAPFYRALNKRNELGRPVRIAYFGDSFIEVDILTAPLREELQRKFGGHGVGYLDIAPPYAANRATVRQRYGGWTAHCVLDKGRYKRDLLNIGQRYFQPQGTGWTEVSGVRMPGLDSAEVHTIYLRANAPVNVGVKLDNGPMLALNAEGNGRIEVLKRSGRAGKVRWQVPAASGLVCWGVAEESKTGVIVDNLSLRGSSGVTLAEIPQRNLNELHSVRPYDLIVLQFGLNVANKTQKNYSAYMAQMKRVIDHLKQSFPEAGILLVGVGDRVNRMSDGELHTLPGIIALSRYQQKLAADCGIAFWNLFEAMGGEGSIKRMAEAKPAEAGKDYTHINARGGKRIANYLFKSMVYGHEQYRKAP
;
A
#
# COMPACT_ATOMS: atom_id res chain seq x y z
N MET A 1 13.64 -12.08 -39.74
CA MET A 1 13.97 -10.92 -38.87
C MET A 1 14.65 -9.78 -39.62
N LEU A 2 15.68 -10.04 -40.44
CA LEU A 2 16.46 -8.98 -41.14
C LEU A 2 15.61 -8.03 -42.02
N VAL A 3 14.60 -8.56 -42.72
CA VAL A 3 13.71 -7.75 -43.60
C VAL A 3 12.82 -6.80 -42.81
N VAL A 4 12.38 -7.20 -41.61
CA VAL A 4 11.55 -6.35 -40.73
C VAL A 4 12.39 -5.23 -40.11
N VAL A 5 13.64 -5.53 -39.72
CA VAL A 5 14.58 -4.51 -39.20
C VAL A 5 14.93 -3.49 -40.29
N LEU A 6 15.19 -3.92 -41.53
CA LEU A 6 15.48 -3.03 -42.66
C LEU A 6 14.28 -2.13 -43.03
N LEU A 7 13.04 -2.61 -42.85
CA LEU A 7 11.82 -1.81 -43.06
C LEU A 7 11.59 -0.75 -41.97
N LEU A 8 12.13 -0.95 -40.76
CA LEU A 8 11.92 -0.05 -39.61
C LEU A 8 12.97 1.07 -39.50
N ILE A 9 14.13 0.95 -40.16
CA ILE A 9 15.20 1.96 -40.13
C ILE A 9 14.77 3.31 -40.74
N PRO A 10 14.09 3.38 -41.91
CA PRO A 10 13.67 4.66 -42.49
C PRO A 10 12.64 5.43 -41.63
N LEU A 11 11.84 4.71 -40.82
CA LEU A 11 10.83 5.29 -39.93
C LEU A 11 11.42 6.14 -38.79
N GLN A 12 12.73 6.01 -38.53
CA GLN A 12 13.43 6.80 -37.51
C GLN A 12 13.76 8.23 -37.97
N TRP A 13 13.77 8.46 -39.28
CA TRP A 13 14.04 9.77 -39.90
C TRP A 13 12.78 10.52 -40.31
N VAL A 14 11.60 10.00 -39.98
CA VAL A 14 10.34 10.74 -40.14
C VAL A 14 10.33 11.91 -39.12
N PRO A 15 10.18 13.16 -39.58
CA PRO A 15 10.12 14.33 -38.69
C PRO A 15 8.92 14.21 -37.73
N ALA A 16 9.05 14.80 -36.53
CA ALA A 16 8.03 14.70 -35.49
C ALA A 16 6.68 15.25 -36.00
N LEU A 17 5.64 14.44 -35.87
CA LEU A 17 4.28 14.83 -36.27
C LEU A 17 3.66 15.67 -35.15
N THR A 18 3.29 16.91 -35.48
CA THR A 18 2.53 17.81 -34.60
C THR A 18 1.07 17.84 -35.02
N ILE A 19 0.16 17.55 -34.09
CA ILE A 19 -1.28 17.70 -34.29
C ILE A 19 -1.81 18.61 -33.19
N GLY A 20 -2.40 19.75 -33.58
CA GLY A 20 -3.06 20.68 -32.64
C GLY A 20 -2.12 21.26 -31.56
N GLY A 21 -0.84 21.46 -31.87
CA GLY A 21 0.15 22.01 -30.93
C GLY A 21 0.75 21.01 -29.94
N TYR A 22 0.43 19.71 -30.07
CA TYR A 22 1.07 18.64 -29.29
C TYR A 22 2.02 17.84 -30.18
N GLU A 23 3.24 17.65 -29.68
CA GLU A 23 4.26 16.80 -30.31
C GLU A 23 4.03 15.35 -29.89
N VAL A 24 3.75 14.47 -30.86
CA VAL A 24 3.51 13.05 -30.57
C VAL A 24 4.83 12.36 -30.26
N LYS A 25 4.94 11.77 -29.06
CA LYS A 25 6.16 11.11 -28.57
C LYS A 25 6.59 9.96 -29.50
N ARG A 26 7.85 9.96 -29.93
CA ARG A 26 8.43 8.89 -30.77
C ARG A 26 8.37 7.54 -30.05
N VAL A 27 7.88 6.52 -30.76
CA VAL A 27 7.91 5.12 -30.30
C VAL A 27 9.26 4.51 -30.69
N ALA A 28 10.02 4.03 -29.71
CA ALA A 28 11.32 3.38 -29.93
C ALA A 28 11.14 1.94 -30.40
N LEU A 29 10.84 1.76 -31.69
CA LEU A 29 10.45 0.50 -32.32
C LEU A 29 11.56 -0.58 -32.37
N LEU A 30 12.83 -0.23 -32.05
CA LEU A 30 13.97 -1.15 -32.02
C LEU A 30 14.60 -1.32 -30.62
N SER A 31 13.92 -0.86 -29.57
CA SER A 31 14.44 -0.94 -28.19
C SER A 31 14.68 -2.38 -27.70
N ASP A 32 14.03 -3.37 -28.32
CA ASP A 32 14.22 -4.80 -28.02
C ASP A 32 15.32 -5.48 -28.84
N VAL A 33 16.00 -4.75 -29.76
CA VAL A 33 16.99 -5.32 -30.71
C VAL A 33 18.37 -4.65 -30.61
N ILE A 34 18.49 -3.51 -29.94
CA ILE A 34 19.77 -2.83 -29.74
C ILE A 34 20.35 -3.29 -28.39
N ASP A 35 21.35 -4.18 -28.44
CA ASP A 35 22.21 -4.48 -27.29
C ASP A 35 23.02 -3.22 -26.95
N GLU A 36 22.84 -2.67 -25.75
CA GLU A 36 23.76 -1.68 -25.19
C GLU A 36 25.04 -2.38 -24.69
N GLU A 37 25.83 -2.91 -25.62
CA GLU A 37 27.26 -3.17 -25.37
C GLU A 37 28.04 -1.89 -25.63
N ASN A 38 28.29 -1.13 -24.56
CA ASN A 38 29.56 -0.43 -24.33
C ASN A 38 29.53 0.28 -22.96
N SER A 39 29.98 -0.43 -21.92
CA SER A 39 30.71 0.18 -20.82
C SER A 39 31.79 -0.79 -20.35
N GLY A 40 32.90 -0.82 -21.10
CA GLY A 40 34.15 -1.41 -20.64
C GLY A 40 34.80 -0.50 -19.59
N GLY A 41 35.15 -1.08 -18.45
CA GLY A 41 35.95 -0.48 -17.38
C GLY A 41 36.27 -1.54 -16.34
N ASP A 42 37.56 -1.81 -16.15
CA ASP A 42 38.17 -2.89 -15.38
C ASP A 42 37.65 -3.06 -13.95
N GLY A 43 37.63 -4.33 -13.51
CA GLY A 43 37.44 -4.76 -12.13
C GLY A 43 36.33 -5.79 -12.03
N ALA A 44 36.69 -7.07 -11.97
CA ALA A 44 35.80 -8.10 -11.46
C ALA A 44 35.56 -7.86 -9.97
N GLU A 45 34.74 -6.86 -9.62
CA GLU A 45 34.12 -6.80 -8.31
C GLU A 45 33.23 -8.04 -8.20
N ALA A 46 33.57 -8.92 -7.26
CA ALA A 46 32.73 -10.05 -6.91
C ALA A 46 31.28 -9.56 -6.73
N LEU A 47 30.34 -10.17 -7.47
CA LEU A 47 28.93 -9.87 -7.31
C LEU A 47 28.61 -9.96 -5.81
N PRO A 48 28.05 -8.90 -5.18
CA PRO A 48 27.83 -8.91 -3.75
C PRO A 48 26.89 -10.06 -3.40
N GLU A 49 27.33 -10.84 -2.40
CA GLU A 49 26.66 -12.05 -1.97
C GLU A 49 25.23 -11.72 -1.49
N VAL A 50 24.27 -12.54 -1.91
CA VAL A 50 22.89 -12.40 -1.46
C VAL A 50 22.88 -12.51 0.07
N PRO A 51 22.28 -11.57 0.81
CA PRO A 51 22.41 -11.55 2.27
C PRO A 51 21.90 -12.86 2.88
N PRO A 52 22.57 -13.36 3.94
CA PRO A 52 22.10 -14.53 4.67
C PRO A 52 20.75 -14.22 5.34
N LEU A 53 19.96 -15.27 5.58
CA LEU A 53 18.69 -15.14 6.28
C LEU A 53 18.94 -14.65 7.72
N PRO A 54 18.25 -13.58 8.18
CA PRO A 54 18.41 -13.08 9.53
C PRO A 54 17.74 -14.03 10.54
N VAL A 55 18.38 -14.18 11.70
CA VAL A 55 17.82 -14.92 12.84
C VAL A 55 16.70 -14.09 13.46
N VAL A 56 15.55 -14.71 13.70
CA VAL A 56 14.45 -14.08 14.45
C VAL A 56 14.86 -14.00 15.93
N PRO A 57 14.85 -12.81 16.57
CA PRO A 57 15.26 -12.67 17.96
C PRO A 57 14.49 -13.61 18.91
N ALA A 58 15.21 -14.22 19.85
CA ALA A 58 14.62 -14.76 21.06
C ALA A 58 14.42 -13.62 22.07
N LEU A 59 13.36 -13.65 22.89
CA LEU A 59 13.08 -12.58 23.85
C LEU A 59 14.20 -12.47 24.89
N ALA A 60 14.60 -11.25 25.25
CA ALA A 60 15.35 -11.03 26.49
C ALA A 60 14.41 -11.28 27.68
N THR A 61 14.75 -12.24 28.54
CA THR A 61 14.06 -12.42 29.82
C THR A 61 14.30 -11.20 30.71
N PRO A 62 13.27 -10.67 31.40
CA PRO A 62 13.49 -9.62 32.39
C PRO A 62 14.34 -10.19 33.53
N GLY A 63 15.54 -9.66 33.73
CA GLY A 63 16.35 -9.93 34.91
C GLY A 63 15.65 -9.38 36.17
N GLU A 64 15.71 -10.14 37.24
CA GLU A 64 15.24 -9.74 38.58
C GLU A 64 15.95 -8.45 39.03
N GLY A 65 15.19 -7.36 39.16
CA GLY A 65 15.66 -6.08 39.70
C GLY A 65 14.52 -5.07 39.76
N GLY A 66 14.05 -4.76 40.97
CA GLY A 66 12.76 -4.12 41.23
C GLY A 66 12.61 -2.66 40.80
N GLY A 67 11.36 -2.24 40.60
CA GLY A 67 10.96 -0.83 40.61
C GLY A 67 9.93 -0.43 39.55
N THR A 68 8.66 -0.33 39.98
CA THR A 68 7.50 0.38 39.36
C THR A 68 6.96 -0.09 38.01
N ALA A 69 5.69 -0.52 38.08
CA ALA A 69 4.89 -1.11 37.03
C ALA A 69 4.65 -0.21 35.82
N THR A 70 5.06 -0.69 34.65
CA THR A 70 4.44 -0.37 33.36
C THR A 70 4.10 -1.71 32.71
N GLN A 71 2.85 -1.92 32.31
CA GLN A 71 2.37 -3.17 31.73
C GLN A 71 3.19 -3.56 30.48
N THR A 72 4.10 -4.52 30.64
CA THR A 72 4.89 -5.11 29.58
C THR A 72 4.00 -6.02 28.72
N ALA A 73 3.92 -5.70 27.43
CA ALA A 73 3.17 -6.47 26.45
C ALA A 73 3.93 -7.76 26.08
N ASN A 74 3.23 -8.89 26.19
CA ASN A 74 3.71 -10.21 25.76
C ASN A 74 4.08 -10.19 24.26
N ALA A 75 5.34 -10.48 23.94
CA ALA A 75 5.89 -10.50 22.57
C ALA A 75 6.42 -11.90 22.22
N GLN A 76 6.28 -12.29 20.95
CA GLN A 76 6.50 -13.66 20.45
C GLN A 76 7.96 -13.94 20.07
N THR A 77 8.44 -15.11 20.48
CA THR A 77 9.47 -15.90 19.77
C THR A 77 8.82 -16.75 18.67
N GLN A 78 9.63 -17.41 17.81
CA GLN A 78 9.13 -18.36 16.80
C GLN A 78 7.99 -19.25 17.34
N PRO A 79 6.97 -19.55 16.51
CA PRO A 79 5.82 -20.33 16.96
C PRO A 79 6.25 -21.66 17.59
N THR A 80 5.85 -21.91 18.84
CA THR A 80 6.11 -23.18 19.54
C THR A 80 5.35 -24.36 18.91
N THR A 81 4.39 -24.07 18.03
CA THR A 81 3.66 -25.04 17.21
C THR A 81 4.01 -24.81 15.74
N PRO A 82 4.29 -25.87 14.94
CA PRO A 82 4.44 -25.74 13.50
C PRO A 82 3.24 -25.05 12.86
N ALA A 83 3.49 -24.17 11.90
CA ALA A 83 2.43 -23.50 11.18
C ALA A 83 1.53 -24.52 10.46
N PRO A 84 0.19 -24.33 10.45
CA PRO A 84 -0.70 -25.20 9.71
C PRO A 84 -0.33 -25.26 8.22
N LYS A 85 -0.62 -26.39 7.57
CA LYS A 85 -0.37 -26.57 6.13
C LYS A 85 -1.00 -25.42 5.33
N GLY A 86 -0.20 -24.78 4.47
CA GLY A 86 -0.64 -23.67 3.63
C GLY A 86 -0.70 -22.31 4.34
N VAL A 87 -0.06 -22.18 5.51
CA VAL A 87 0.17 -20.90 6.19
C VAL A 87 1.66 -20.61 6.14
N THR A 88 2.04 -19.47 5.56
CA THR A 88 3.40 -18.92 5.64
C THR A 88 3.42 -17.94 6.82
N PRO A 89 4.13 -18.25 7.93
CA PRO A 89 4.12 -17.39 9.10
C PRO A 89 4.61 -15.97 8.80
N ILE A 90 4.05 -15.01 9.53
CA ILE A 90 4.64 -13.67 9.62
C ILE A 90 5.81 -13.77 10.61
N LEU A 91 7.00 -13.38 10.16
CA LEU A 91 8.19 -13.31 11.00
C LEU A 91 8.24 -11.94 11.66
N ASP A 92 8.16 -11.89 12.99
CA ASP A 92 8.23 -10.63 13.73
C ASP A 92 9.64 -10.43 14.29
N TYR A 93 10.33 -9.41 13.79
CA TYR A 93 11.69 -9.06 14.26
C TYR A 93 11.69 -7.98 15.35
N SER A 94 10.52 -7.54 15.83
CA SER A 94 10.42 -6.56 16.91
C SER A 94 10.67 -7.19 18.28
N ALA A 95 11.88 -7.01 18.82
CA ALA A 95 12.21 -7.47 20.17
C ALA A 95 11.43 -6.75 21.28
N SER A 96 11.07 -5.48 21.07
CA SER A 96 10.35 -4.66 22.06
C SER A 96 8.84 -4.84 22.03
N GLY A 97 8.28 -5.57 21.05
CA GLY A 97 6.84 -5.64 20.81
C GLY A 97 6.23 -4.33 20.27
N THR A 98 7.06 -3.37 19.86
CA THR A 98 6.65 -2.11 19.20
C THR A 98 6.97 -2.16 17.71
N HIS A 99 6.10 -1.65 16.85
CA HIS A 99 6.27 -1.67 15.38
C HIS A 99 6.32 -3.04 14.69
N GLY A 100 6.30 -4.15 15.43
CA GLY A 100 6.00 -5.50 14.91
C GLY A 100 4.49 -5.71 14.71
N MET A 101 4.02 -6.95 14.83
CA MET A 101 2.58 -7.28 14.72
C MET A 101 1.82 -7.09 16.03
N ALA A 102 2.49 -7.03 17.18
CA ALA A 102 1.85 -6.91 18.49
C ALA A 102 0.88 -5.71 18.64
N PRO A 103 1.19 -4.49 18.13
CA PRO A 103 0.23 -3.38 18.18
C PRO A 103 -1.09 -3.68 17.45
N PHE A 104 -1.01 -4.27 16.26
CA PHE A 104 -2.17 -4.68 15.49
C PHE A 104 -3.00 -5.75 16.23
N TYR A 105 -2.35 -6.78 16.78
CA TYR A 105 -3.05 -7.84 17.52
C TYR A 105 -3.72 -7.33 18.80
N ARG A 106 -3.07 -6.41 19.51
CA ARG A 106 -3.67 -5.72 20.66
C ARG A 106 -4.88 -4.89 20.25
N ALA A 107 -4.81 -4.16 19.13
CA ALA A 107 -5.94 -3.43 18.59
C ALA A 107 -7.11 -4.36 18.22
N LEU A 108 -6.85 -5.53 17.61
CA LEU A 108 -7.87 -6.53 17.32
C LEU A 108 -8.56 -7.08 18.58
N ASN A 109 -7.78 -7.32 19.64
CA ASN A 109 -8.34 -7.76 20.93
C ASN A 109 -9.24 -6.70 21.55
N LYS A 110 -8.86 -5.42 21.46
CA LYS A 110 -9.60 -4.28 22.02
C LYS A 110 -10.56 -3.61 21.04
N ARG A 111 -10.83 -4.19 19.87
CA ARG A 111 -11.53 -3.52 18.74
C ARG A 111 -12.90 -2.93 19.08
N ASN A 112 -13.58 -3.45 20.11
CA ASN A 112 -14.89 -2.94 20.55
C ASN A 112 -14.78 -1.80 21.56
N GLU A 113 -13.59 -1.53 22.09
CA GLU A 113 -13.30 -0.52 23.11
C GLU A 113 -12.63 0.74 22.53
N LEU A 114 -12.14 0.68 21.28
CA LEU A 114 -11.37 1.77 20.66
C LEU A 114 -12.19 3.02 20.31
N GLY A 115 -13.52 2.93 20.27
CA GLY A 115 -14.39 4.01 19.77
C GLY A 115 -14.20 4.33 18.26
N ARG A 116 -13.51 3.43 17.54
CA ARG A 116 -13.24 3.45 16.10
C ARG A 116 -12.95 2.02 15.61
N PRO A 117 -12.97 1.74 14.30
CA PRO A 117 -12.46 0.47 13.80
C PRO A 117 -10.93 0.39 13.95
N VAL A 118 -10.42 -0.83 13.97
CA VAL A 118 -9.00 -1.13 13.74
C VAL A 118 -8.68 -0.80 12.29
N ARG A 119 -7.66 0.04 12.05
CA ARG A 119 -7.33 0.56 10.71
C ARG A 119 -6.01 0.00 10.22
N ILE A 120 -6.04 -0.49 8.98
CA ILE A 120 -4.87 -0.98 8.25
C ILE A 120 -4.61 -0.04 7.07
N ALA A 121 -3.46 0.60 7.03
CA ALA A 121 -2.98 1.32 5.85
C ALA A 121 -2.19 0.36 4.96
N TYR A 122 -2.73 -0.01 3.80
CA TYR A 122 -2.04 -0.91 2.88
C TYR A 122 -1.45 -0.14 1.69
N PHE A 123 -0.13 -0.01 1.70
CA PHE A 123 0.64 0.61 0.62
C PHE A 123 1.16 -0.42 -0.36
N GLY A 124 1.11 -0.08 -1.64
CA GLY A 124 1.70 -0.92 -2.67
C GLY A 124 1.51 -0.37 -4.07
N ASP A 125 1.85 -1.21 -5.03
CA ASP A 125 1.84 -0.90 -6.45
C ASP A 125 0.66 -1.59 -7.17
N SER A 126 0.93 -2.23 -8.30
CA SER A 126 -0.08 -2.86 -9.16
C SER A 126 -0.79 -4.04 -8.50
N PHE A 127 -0.22 -4.70 -7.49
CA PHE A 127 -0.88 -5.84 -6.82
C PHE A 127 -2.13 -5.44 -6.03
N ILE A 128 -2.18 -4.20 -5.55
CA ILE A 128 -3.31 -3.67 -4.80
C ILE A 128 -4.11 -2.64 -5.59
N GLU A 129 -3.68 -2.29 -6.82
CA GLU A 129 -4.36 -1.30 -7.62
C GLU A 129 -5.85 -1.65 -7.77
N VAL A 130 -6.71 -0.63 -7.68
CA VAL A 130 -8.18 -0.77 -7.79
C VAL A 130 -8.74 -1.88 -6.92
N ASP A 131 -8.09 -2.13 -5.78
CA ASP A 131 -8.51 -3.05 -4.74
C ASP A 131 -8.35 -4.55 -5.09
N ILE A 132 -7.48 -4.92 -6.07
CA ILE A 132 -7.29 -6.32 -6.53
C ILE A 132 -7.03 -7.30 -5.36
N LEU A 133 -6.08 -7.00 -4.48
CA LEU A 133 -5.74 -7.81 -3.31
C LEU A 133 -6.41 -7.30 -2.03
N THR A 134 -6.49 -5.98 -1.85
CA THR A 134 -7.01 -5.37 -0.61
C THR A 134 -8.51 -5.56 -0.44
N ALA A 135 -9.30 -5.70 -1.51
CA ALA A 135 -10.74 -6.00 -1.39
C ALA A 135 -11.02 -7.35 -0.74
N PRO A 136 -10.52 -8.49 -1.25
CA PRO A 136 -10.74 -9.78 -0.60
C PRO A 136 -10.11 -9.83 0.79
N LEU A 137 -8.96 -9.18 1.02
CA LEU A 137 -8.38 -9.09 2.37
C LEU A 137 -9.32 -8.34 3.34
N ARG A 138 -9.89 -7.21 2.91
CA ARG A 138 -10.88 -6.44 3.69
C ARG A 138 -12.09 -7.29 4.01
N GLU A 139 -12.66 -7.97 3.01
CA GLU A 139 -13.82 -8.86 3.17
C GLU A 139 -13.56 -9.93 4.23
N GLU A 140 -12.43 -10.64 4.15
CA GLU A 140 -12.08 -11.70 5.10
C GLU A 140 -11.86 -11.18 6.52
N LEU A 141 -11.18 -10.03 6.66
CA LEU A 141 -10.96 -9.40 7.96
C LEU A 141 -12.27 -8.88 8.57
N GLN A 142 -13.12 -8.22 7.78
CA GLN A 142 -14.43 -7.75 8.23
C GLN A 142 -15.35 -8.91 8.60
N ARG A 143 -15.31 -10.01 7.83
CA ARG A 143 -16.07 -11.23 8.14
C ARG A 143 -15.66 -11.86 9.46
N LYS A 144 -14.36 -11.87 9.79
CA LYS A 144 -13.85 -12.47 11.04
C LYS A 144 -13.96 -11.54 12.25
N PHE A 145 -13.64 -10.26 12.09
CA PHE A 145 -13.49 -9.32 13.21
C PHE A 145 -14.62 -8.29 13.29
N GLY A 146 -15.57 -8.32 12.36
CA GLY A 146 -16.60 -7.31 12.20
C GLY A 146 -16.09 -6.08 11.45
N GLY A 147 -17.02 -5.16 11.18
CA GLY A 147 -16.76 -3.91 10.46
C GLY A 147 -17.39 -3.92 9.07
N HIS A 148 -17.62 -2.73 8.53
CA HIS A 148 -18.15 -2.51 7.20
C HIS A 148 -17.73 -1.11 6.71
N GLY A 149 -17.88 -0.84 5.42
CA GLY A 149 -17.34 0.33 4.76
C GLY A 149 -16.00 0.05 4.07
N VAL A 150 -15.68 0.88 3.08
CA VAL A 150 -14.52 0.69 2.19
C VAL A 150 -13.24 1.31 2.75
N GLY A 151 -13.34 2.13 3.80
CA GLY A 151 -12.21 2.85 4.39
C GLY A 151 -11.88 4.16 3.69
N TYR A 152 -10.62 4.58 3.78
CA TYR A 152 -10.10 5.78 3.17
C TYR A 152 -10.03 5.67 1.64
N LEU A 153 -10.44 6.74 0.98
CA LEU A 153 -10.40 6.97 -0.45
C LEU A 153 -9.80 8.36 -0.69
N ASP A 154 -9.00 8.51 -1.74
CA ASP A 154 -8.70 9.84 -2.27
C ASP A 154 -10.01 10.57 -2.61
N ILE A 155 -10.05 11.89 -2.47
CA ILE A 155 -11.28 12.68 -2.69
C ILE A 155 -11.68 12.65 -4.18
N ALA A 156 -10.71 12.54 -5.10
CA ALA A 156 -10.91 12.46 -6.54
C ALA A 156 -9.87 11.50 -7.19
N PRO A 157 -9.98 10.18 -7.00
CA PRO A 157 -8.95 9.24 -7.44
C PRO A 157 -8.94 9.06 -8.97
N PRO A 158 -7.76 8.92 -9.60
CA PRO A 158 -7.64 8.86 -11.07
C PRO A 158 -8.32 7.66 -11.74
N TYR A 159 -8.52 6.55 -11.02
CA TYR A 159 -9.07 5.29 -11.55
C TYR A 159 -10.38 4.88 -10.86
N ALA A 160 -11.19 5.86 -10.44
CA ALA A 160 -12.45 5.60 -9.74
C ALA A 160 -13.39 4.64 -10.49
N ALA A 161 -13.46 4.74 -11.82
CA ALA A 161 -14.32 3.91 -12.65
C ALA A 161 -13.92 2.42 -12.68
N ASN A 162 -12.66 2.10 -12.37
CA ASN A 162 -12.11 0.75 -12.40
C ASN A 162 -12.20 0.02 -11.05
N ARG A 163 -12.60 0.72 -9.98
CA ARG A 163 -12.67 0.16 -8.63
C ARG A 163 -14.05 -0.46 -8.37
N ALA A 164 -14.10 -1.78 -8.18
CA ALA A 164 -15.37 -2.50 -8.00
C ALA A 164 -15.97 -2.37 -6.58
N THR A 165 -15.15 -2.04 -5.58
CA THR A 165 -15.54 -2.02 -4.16
C THR A 165 -16.31 -0.78 -3.72
N VAL A 166 -16.40 0.24 -4.56
CA VAL A 166 -17.12 1.47 -4.27
C VAL A 166 -17.42 2.21 -5.57
N ARG A 167 -18.56 2.90 -5.64
CA ARG A 167 -18.84 3.83 -6.74
C ARG A 167 -18.52 5.24 -6.28
N GLN A 168 -17.56 5.87 -6.93
CA GLN A 168 -17.16 7.24 -6.62
C GLN A 168 -17.35 8.15 -7.83
N ARG A 169 -18.00 9.29 -7.62
CA ARG A 169 -18.17 10.36 -8.62
C ARG A 169 -17.69 11.66 -8.01
N TYR A 170 -17.08 12.53 -8.79
CA TYR A 170 -16.55 13.79 -8.29
C TYR A 170 -16.43 14.81 -9.41
N GLY A 171 -16.23 16.07 -9.03
CA GLY A 171 -15.99 17.16 -9.95
C GLY A 171 -15.48 18.41 -9.24
N GLY A 172 -14.89 19.34 -10.00
CA GLY A 172 -14.38 20.59 -9.45
C GLY A 172 -13.12 20.43 -8.60
N TRP A 173 -12.29 19.40 -8.85
CA TRP A 173 -11.02 19.17 -8.15
C TRP A 173 -9.84 19.29 -9.11
N THR A 174 -8.79 19.99 -8.66
CA THR A 174 -7.44 19.90 -9.24
C THR A 174 -6.66 18.88 -8.44
N ALA A 175 -6.19 17.82 -9.08
CA ALA A 175 -5.41 16.76 -8.45
C ALA A 175 -3.91 16.96 -8.66
N HIS A 176 -3.12 16.68 -7.63
CA HIS A 176 -1.66 16.65 -7.69
C HIS A 176 -1.16 15.37 -7.04
N CYS A 177 -0.14 14.76 -7.61
CA CYS A 177 0.47 13.52 -7.16
C CYS A 177 1.99 13.70 -7.04
N VAL A 178 2.61 12.94 -6.14
CA VAL A 178 4.08 12.88 -6.02
C VAL A 178 4.78 12.50 -7.35
N LEU A 179 4.07 11.80 -8.24
CA LEU A 179 4.58 11.41 -9.56
C LEU A 179 4.53 12.55 -10.60
N ASP A 180 3.85 13.66 -10.32
CA ASP A 180 3.75 14.82 -11.21
C ASP A 180 5.01 15.70 -11.13
N LYS A 181 6.16 15.15 -11.52
CA LYS A 181 7.48 15.79 -11.39
C LYS A 181 7.45 17.28 -11.77
N GLY A 182 7.84 18.13 -10.82
CA GLY A 182 7.90 19.59 -10.98
C GLY A 182 6.55 20.33 -10.96
N ARG A 183 5.43 19.63 -10.75
CA ARG A 183 4.06 20.20 -10.80
C ARG A 183 3.23 19.92 -9.55
N TYR A 184 3.86 19.48 -8.46
CA TYR A 184 3.24 19.31 -7.15
C TYR A 184 4.00 20.11 -6.08
N LYS A 185 3.30 20.46 -5.00
CA LYS A 185 3.87 21.05 -3.80
C LYS A 185 4.06 19.95 -2.75
N ARG A 186 5.32 19.64 -2.42
CA ARG A 186 5.67 18.60 -1.44
C ARG A 186 4.97 18.81 -0.08
N ASP A 187 4.88 20.05 0.39
CA ASP A 187 4.29 20.41 1.68
C ASP A 187 2.78 20.10 1.79
N LEU A 188 2.13 19.81 0.66
CA LEU A 188 0.71 19.47 0.60
C LEU A 188 0.47 17.96 0.50
N LEU A 189 1.51 17.13 0.31
CA LEU A 189 1.35 15.67 0.26
C LEU A 189 0.89 15.10 1.61
N ASN A 190 0.14 14.02 1.57
CA ASN A 190 -0.26 13.24 2.75
C ASN A 190 -0.26 11.75 2.41
N ILE A 191 -0.89 10.91 3.24
CA ILE A 191 -0.79 9.44 3.21
C ILE A 191 -1.02 8.80 1.82
N GLY A 192 -1.91 9.37 1.00
CA GLY A 192 -2.14 8.89 -0.37
C GLY A 192 -1.10 9.33 -1.40
N GLN A 193 -0.08 10.09 -1.02
CA GLN A 193 0.91 10.76 -1.88
C GLN A 193 0.26 11.67 -2.95
N ARG A 194 -0.93 12.16 -2.65
CA ARG A 194 -1.72 13.07 -3.48
C ARG A 194 -2.36 14.15 -2.63
N TYR A 195 -2.75 15.25 -3.27
CA TYR A 195 -3.60 16.27 -2.67
C TYR A 195 -4.47 16.92 -3.73
N PHE A 196 -5.55 17.56 -3.27
CA PHE A 196 -6.61 18.04 -4.14
C PHE A 196 -7.06 19.43 -3.71
N GLN A 197 -7.29 20.30 -4.69
CA GLN A 197 -7.72 21.69 -4.44
C GLN A 197 -9.01 21.96 -5.23
N PRO A 198 -10.05 22.54 -4.62
CA PRO A 198 -11.30 22.81 -5.33
C PRO A 198 -11.13 23.94 -6.36
N GLN A 199 -11.77 23.79 -7.51
CA GLN A 199 -11.97 24.85 -8.50
C GLN A 199 -13.40 25.40 -8.33
N GLY A 200 -13.53 26.51 -7.61
CA GLY A 200 -14.84 27.08 -7.23
C GLY A 200 -15.52 26.24 -6.13
N THR A 201 -16.04 25.06 -6.46
CA THR A 201 -16.56 24.10 -5.47
C THR A 201 -16.25 22.68 -5.92
N GLY A 202 -15.39 22.00 -5.18
CA GLY A 202 -15.14 20.57 -5.35
C GLY A 202 -16.28 19.77 -4.74
N TRP A 203 -16.65 18.66 -5.36
CA TRP A 203 -17.61 17.73 -4.77
C TRP A 203 -17.20 16.29 -5.04
N THR A 204 -17.54 15.42 -4.09
CA THR A 204 -17.30 13.98 -4.17
C THR A 204 -18.48 13.23 -3.59
N GLU A 205 -19.02 12.31 -4.36
CA GLU A 205 -20.06 11.38 -3.96
C GLU A 205 -19.48 9.96 -3.90
N VAL A 206 -19.67 9.30 -2.76
CA VAL A 206 -19.28 7.92 -2.52
C VAL A 206 -20.54 7.11 -2.31
N SER A 207 -20.70 6.02 -3.05
CA SER A 207 -21.86 5.12 -2.98
C SER A 207 -21.41 3.67 -2.81
N GLY A 208 -22.11 2.96 -1.93
CA GLY A 208 -21.93 1.54 -1.70
C GLY A 208 -22.24 0.68 -2.93
N VAL A 209 -21.77 -0.56 -2.86
CA VAL A 209 -21.93 -1.61 -3.87
C VAL A 209 -22.52 -2.86 -3.24
N ARG A 210 -23.05 -3.77 -4.08
CA ARG A 210 -23.60 -5.05 -3.63
C ARG A 210 -22.48 -6.07 -3.38
N MET A 211 -21.60 -5.76 -2.42
CA MET A 211 -20.56 -6.65 -1.92
C MET A 211 -20.66 -6.72 -0.39
N PRO A 212 -20.32 -7.85 0.25
CA PRO A 212 -20.42 -8.00 1.71
C PRO A 212 -19.74 -6.86 2.46
N GLY A 213 -20.49 -6.18 3.33
CA GLY A 213 -19.97 -5.08 4.15
C GLY A 213 -19.66 -3.78 3.40
N LEU A 214 -19.98 -3.65 2.11
CA LEU A 214 -19.65 -2.46 1.30
C LEU A 214 -20.89 -1.75 0.72
N ASP A 215 -22.08 -2.12 1.17
CA ASP A 215 -23.36 -1.52 0.76
C ASP A 215 -23.66 -0.21 1.51
N SER A 216 -23.13 -0.06 2.73
CA SER A 216 -23.31 1.11 3.60
C SER A 216 -22.13 1.34 4.56
N ALA A 217 -22.03 2.56 5.09
CA ALA A 217 -21.12 2.96 6.17
C ALA A 217 -21.90 3.69 7.28
N GLU A 218 -21.28 3.90 8.45
CA GLU A 218 -21.90 4.58 9.60
C GLU A 218 -21.23 5.90 9.97
N VAL A 219 -19.96 6.05 9.61
CA VAL A 219 -19.14 7.22 9.89
C VAL A 219 -18.52 7.68 8.57
N HIS A 220 -18.90 8.87 8.15
CA HIS A 220 -18.44 9.52 6.94
C HIS A 220 -17.50 10.65 7.34
N THR A 221 -16.27 10.60 6.88
CA THR A 221 -15.23 11.59 7.25
C THR A 221 -14.63 12.23 6.02
N ILE A 222 -14.33 13.52 6.06
CA ILE A 222 -13.47 14.22 5.09
C ILE A 222 -12.23 14.77 5.79
N TYR A 223 -11.08 14.72 5.12
CA TYR A 223 -9.78 15.18 5.62
C TYR A 223 -9.30 16.37 4.80
N LEU A 224 -9.17 17.53 5.44
CA LEU A 224 -8.80 18.79 4.79
C LEU A 224 -7.91 19.65 5.68
N ARG A 225 -7.32 20.68 5.10
CA ARG A 225 -6.66 21.79 5.80
C ARG A 225 -7.07 23.07 5.10
N ALA A 226 -7.37 24.11 5.88
CA ALA A 226 -7.65 25.46 5.38
C ALA A 226 -6.90 26.49 6.24
N ASN A 227 -6.78 27.72 5.73
CA ASN A 227 -6.20 28.86 6.48
C ASN A 227 -7.26 29.91 6.87
N ALA A 228 -8.53 29.60 6.67
CA ALA A 228 -9.67 30.41 7.07
C ALA A 228 -10.89 29.48 7.26
N PRO A 229 -11.88 29.87 8.11
CA PRO A 229 -13.07 29.08 8.33
C PRO A 229 -13.79 28.73 7.02
N VAL A 230 -14.22 27.47 6.88
CA VAL A 230 -14.91 26.99 5.69
C VAL A 230 -16.09 26.10 6.05
N ASN A 231 -17.24 26.34 5.41
CA ASN A 231 -18.42 25.50 5.54
C ASN A 231 -18.41 24.42 4.46
N VAL A 232 -18.23 23.17 4.87
CA VAL A 232 -18.25 21.99 4.00
C VAL A 232 -19.63 21.35 4.04
N GLY A 233 -20.24 21.17 2.87
CA GLY A 233 -21.50 20.46 2.73
C GLY A 233 -21.32 18.94 2.87
N VAL A 234 -22.22 18.28 3.60
CA VAL A 234 -22.35 16.83 3.65
C VAL A 234 -23.82 16.43 3.52
N LYS A 235 -24.11 15.45 2.65
CA LYS A 235 -25.43 14.87 2.47
C LYS A 235 -25.36 13.36 2.54
N LEU A 236 -26.17 12.75 3.40
CA LEU A 236 -26.36 11.30 3.46
C LEU A 236 -27.62 10.90 2.70
N ASP A 237 -27.50 9.91 1.81
CA ASP A 237 -28.57 9.37 0.96
C ASP A 237 -29.46 10.47 0.34
N ASN A 238 -30.75 10.49 0.69
CA ASN A 238 -31.74 11.46 0.22
C ASN A 238 -32.02 12.56 1.25
N GLY A 239 -31.24 12.64 2.34
CA GLY A 239 -31.38 13.65 3.37
C GLY A 239 -31.01 15.07 2.91
N PRO A 240 -31.14 16.07 3.80
CA PRO A 240 -30.72 17.44 3.51
C PRO A 240 -29.19 17.54 3.38
N MET A 241 -28.74 18.56 2.65
CA MET A 241 -27.34 19.00 2.70
C MET A 241 -27.12 19.75 4.01
N LEU A 242 -26.21 19.27 4.85
CA LEU A 242 -25.82 19.90 6.11
C LEU A 242 -24.47 20.58 5.94
N ALA A 243 -24.26 21.71 6.60
CA ALA A 243 -22.95 22.36 6.65
C ALA A 243 -22.20 21.92 7.90
N LEU A 244 -20.96 21.47 7.73
CA LEU A 244 -19.98 21.25 8.78
C LEU A 244 -18.91 22.33 8.69
N ASN A 245 -18.55 22.94 9.81
CA ASN A 245 -17.57 24.03 9.85
C ASN A 245 -16.17 23.47 10.12
N ALA A 246 -15.20 23.82 9.28
CA ALA A 246 -13.78 23.71 9.60
C ALA A 246 -13.29 25.09 10.08
N GLU A 247 -12.44 25.11 11.10
CA GLU A 247 -11.90 26.33 11.70
C GLU A 247 -10.93 27.04 10.75
N GLY A 248 -10.20 26.26 9.95
CA GLY A 248 -9.16 26.77 9.06
C GLY A 248 -7.93 27.27 9.81
N ASN A 249 -7.49 26.50 10.80
CA ASN A 249 -6.35 26.85 11.66
C ASN A 249 -4.97 26.44 11.07
N GLY A 250 -4.91 26.09 9.79
CA GLY A 250 -3.68 25.68 9.10
C GLY A 250 -3.16 24.28 9.45
N ARG A 251 -3.94 23.48 10.20
CA ARG A 251 -3.66 22.05 10.48
C ARG A 251 -4.64 21.14 9.76
N ILE A 252 -4.35 19.84 9.75
CA ILE A 252 -5.32 18.84 9.27
C ILE A 252 -6.53 18.84 10.21
N GLU A 253 -7.70 19.01 9.62
CA GLU A 253 -9.00 18.92 10.28
C GLU A 253 -9.80 17.75 9.71
N VAL A 254 -10.67 17.19 10.55
CA VAL A 254 -11.59 16.13 10.18
C VAL A 254 -13.01 16.56 10.44
N LEU A 255 -13.82 16.60 9.38
CA LEU A 255 -15.26 16.82 9.51
C LEU A 255 -15.95 15.47 9.41
N LYS A 256 -16.79 15.16 10.41
CA LYS A 256 -17.43 13.85 10.54
C LYS A 256 -18.94 13.98 10.54
N ARG A 257 -19.60 13.10 9.78
CA ARG A 257 -21.04 12.89 9.85
C ARG A 257 -21.30 11.43 10.21
N SER A 258 -22.04 11.22 11.29
CA SER A 258 -22.51 9.89 11.69
C SER A 258 -23.93 9.64 11.15
N GLY A 259 -24.20 8.40 10.78
CA GLY A 259 -25.49 7.93 10.30
C GLY A 259 -25.28 6.78 9.32
N ARG A 260 -26.07 5.71 9.41
CA ARG A 260 -25.98 4.62 8.44
C ARG A 260 -26.48 5.12 7.08
N ALA A 261 -25.63 5.11 6.06
CA ALA A 261 -25.98 5.54 4.72
C ALA A 261 -25.31 4.69 3.63
N GLY A 262 -26.03 4.49 2.53
CA GLY A 262 -25.50 3.82 1.33
C GLY A 262 -24.79 4.79 0.39
N LYS A 263 -24.96 6.10 0.59
CA LYS A 263 -24.37 7.16 -0.21
C LYS A 263 -24.08 8.37 0.66
N VAL A 264 -22.90 8.98 0.46
CA VAL A 264 -22.55 10.29 1.00
C VAL A 264 -22.06 11.20 -0.11
N ARG A 265 -22.44 12.48 -0.04
CA ARG A 265 -21.90 13.52 -0.90
C ARG A 265 -21.29 14.64 -0.07
N TRP A 266 -20.04 14.96 -0.39
CA TRP A 266 -19.29 16.09 0.14
C TRP A 266 -19.26 17.23 -0.88
N GLN A 267 -19.39 18.48 -0.42
CA GLN A 267 -19.23 19.71 -1.20
C GLN A 267 -18.29 20.65 -0.46
N VAL A 268 -17.20 21.03 -1.11
CA VAL A 268 -16.11 21.79 -0.52
C VAL A 268 -15.90 23.06 -1.36
N PRO A 269 -16.32 24.23 -0.87
CA PRO A 269 -16.09 25.48 -1.58
C PRO A 269 -14.59 25.83 -1.57
N ALA A 270 -14.14 26.57 -2.58
CA ALA A 270 -12.79 27.11 -2.61
C ALA A 270 -12.59 28.14 -1.50
N ALA A 271 -11.45 28.03 -0.82
CA ALA A 271 -11.02 28.93 0.24
C ALA A 271 -9.50 29.05 0.22
N SER A 272 -8.98 30.13 0.83
CA SER A 272 -7.53 30.38 0.89
C SER A 272 -6.81 29.24 1.62
N GLY A 273 -5.76 28.71 0.98
CA GLY A 273 -4.96 27.62 1.52
C GLY A 273 -5.68 26.27 1.62
N LEU A 274 -6.89 26.14 1.07
CA LEU A 274 -7.66 24.91 1.16
C LEU A 274 -7.01 23.78 0.36
N VAL A 275 -6.78 22.67 1.05
CA VAL A 275 -6.37 21.40 0.47
C VAL A 275 -7.22 20.29 1.07
N CYS A 276 -7.63 19.34 0.25
CA CYS A 276 -8.32 18.12 0.65
C CYS A 276 -7.48 16.92 0.24
N TRP A 277 -7.51 15.85 1.02
CA TRP A 277 -6.80 14.61 0.70
C TRP A 277 -7.75 13.49 0.34
N GLY A 278 -8.76 13.28 1.16
CA GLY A 278 -9.62 12.12 1.01
C GLY A 278 -10.85 12.14 1.88
N VAL A 279 -11.63 11.08 1.73
CA VAL A 279 -12.79 10.74 2.55
C VAL A 279 -12.63 9.35 3.10
N ALA A 280 -13.30 9.04 4.20
CA ALA A 280 -13.35 7.68 4.73
C ALA A 280 -14.78 7.28 5.05
N GLU A 281 -15.13 6.06 4.63
CA GLU A 281 -16.41 5.42 4.82
C GLU A 281 -16.23 4.21 5.73
N GLU A 282 -16.60 4.35 7.00
CA GLU A 282 -16.26 3.40 8.06
C GLU A 282 -17.50 2.98 8.88
N SER A 283 -17.44 1.80 9.46
CA SER A 283 -18.28 1.41 10.60
C SER A 283 -17.73 2.01 11.89
N LYS A 284 -18.52 1.99 12.97
CA LYS A 284 -18.04 2.47 14.29
C LYS A 284 -16.97 1.58 14.92
N THR A 285 -16.98 0.29 14.62
CA THR A 285 -16.11 -0.75 15.19
C THR A 285 -15.72 -1.76 14.11
N GLY A 286 -14.87 -2.75 14.46
CA GLY A 286 -14.44 -3.80 13.53
C GLY A 286 -13.11 -3.47 12.87
N VAL A 287 -12.94 -3.85 11.59
CA VAL A 287 -11.71 -3.64 10.82
C VAL A 287 -11.97 -2.89 9.52
N ILE A 288 -11.06 -1.98 9.19
CA ILE A 288 -11.00 -1.26 7.92
C ILE A 288 -9.62 -1.45 7.29
N VAL A 289 -9.62 -1.66 5.97
CA VAL A 289 -8.40 -1.74 5.15
C VAL A 289 -8.41 -0.64 4.12
N ASP A 290 -7.54 0.34 4.30
CA ASP A 290 -7.31 1.43 3.36
C ASP A 290 -6.37 0.96 2.25
N ASN A 291 -6.76 1.19 1.01
CA ASN A 291 -5.93 0.89 -0.15
C ASN A 291 -5.23 2.17 -0.63
N LEU A 292 -3.91 2.20 -0.48
CA LEU A 292 -3.05 3.31 -0.81
C LEU A 292 -2.12 2.93 -1.97
N SER A 293 -2.74 2.57 -3.10
CA SER A 293 -2.02 2.16 -4.32
C SER A 293 -1.43 3.35 -5.07
N LEU A 294 -0.16 3.22 -5.47
CA LEU A 294 0.49 4.12 -6.42
C LEU A 294 1.18 3.29 -7.51
N ARG A 295 0.52 3.14 -8.66
CA ARG A 295 1.04 2.35 -9.79
C ARG A 295 2.45 2.80 -10.17
N GLY A 296 3.34 1.83 -10.34
CA GLY A 296 4.73 2.05 -10.75
C GLY A 296 5.63 2.63 -9.65
N SER A 297 5.12 2.82 -8.42
CA SER A 297 5.95 3.25 -7.31
C SER A 297 6.85 2.11 -6.83
N SER A 298 8.10 2.46 -6.47
CA SER A 298 9.00 1.58 -5.72
C SER A 298 8.82 1.71 -4.21
N GLY A 299 7.91 2.59 -3.74
CA GLY A 299 7.67 2.88 -2.33
C GLY A 299 8.56 3.97 -1.74
N VAL A 300 9.68 4.32 -2.39
CA VAL A 300 10.66 5.29 -1.85
C VAL A 300 10.08 6.71 -1.71
N THR A 301 9.10 7.05 -2.53
CA THR A 301 8.43 8.36 -2.54
C THR A 301 7.61 8.62 -1.28
N LEU A 302 7.33 7.60 -0.46
CA LEU A 302 6.68 7.79 0.84
C LEU A 302 7.49 8.67 1.80
N ALA A 303 8.82 8.70 1.67
CA ALA A 303 9.68 9.61 2.44
C ALA A 303 9.57 11.07 1.99
N GLU A 304 8.92 11.36 0.86
CA GLU A 304 8.68 12.73 0.42
C GLU A 304 7.55 13.40 1.20
N ILE A 305 6.64 12.62 1.80
CA ILE A 305 5.54 13.18 2.60
C ILE A 305 6.15 13.89 3.82
N PRO A 306 5.87 15.19 4.06
CA PRO A 306 6.41 15.87 5.23
C PRO A 306 6.01 15.17 6.54
N GLN A 307 6.98 14.99 7.45
CA GLN A 307 6.77 14.40 8.77
C GLN A 307 5.60 15.05 9.51
N ARG A 308 5.53 16.39 9.47
CA ARG A 308 4.43 17.18 10.06
C ARG A 308 3.06 16.74 9.56
N ASN A 309 2.90 16.48 8.26
CA ASN A 309 1.61 16.10 7.70
C ASN A 309 1.18 14.70 8.16
N LEU A 310 2.13 13.76 8.26
CA LEU A 310 1.84 12.43 8.78
C LEU A 310 1.54 12.46 10.29
N ASN A 311 2.27 13.27 11.07
CA ASN A 311 1.99 13.46 12.51
C ASN A 311 0.59 14.07 12.74
N GLU A 312 0.24 15.12 11.99
CA GLU A 312 -1.08 15.72 12.05
C GLU A 312 -2.16 14.71 11.63
N LEU A 313 -1.91 13.91 10.59
CA LEU A 313 -2.85 12.86 10.18
C LEU A 313 -2.99 11.80 11.28
N HIS A 314 -1.90 11.33 11.88
CA HIS A 314 -1.91 10.37 12.96
C HIS A 314 -2.81 10.83 14.12
N SER A 315 -2.77 12.12 14.46
CA SER A 315 -3.58 12.68 15.55
C SER A 315 -5.09 12.60 15.31
N VAL A 316 -5.53 12.57 14.04
CA VAL A 316 -6.96 12.55 13.68
C VAL A 316 -7.42 11.22 13.05
N ARG A 317 -6.48 10.43 12.53
CA ARG A 317 -6.65 9.11 11.90
C ARG A 317 -5.45 8.22 12.23
N PRO A 318 -5.38 7.66 13.44
CA PRO A 318 -4.35 6.68 13.76
C PRO A 318 -4.57 5.38 12.98
N TYR A 319 -3.48 4.69 12.68
CA TYR A 319 -3.44 3.35 12.08
C TYR A 319 -2.89 2.35 13.10
N ASP A 320 -3.42 1.14 13.11
CA ASP A 320 -2.95 0.05 13.98
C ASP A 320 -1.95 -0.87 13.26
N LEU A 321 -2.01 -0.88 11.93
CA LEU A 321 -1.08 -1.60 11.06
C LEU A 321 -0.81 -0.79 9.79
N ILE A 322 0.46 -0.68 9.43
CA ILE A 322 0.92 -0.19 8.14
C ILE A 322 1.55 -1.35 7.38
N VAL A 323 1.01 -1.66 6.21
CA VAL A 323 1.55 -2.72 5.33
C VAL A 323 2.28 -2.06 4.17
N LEU A 324 3.53 -2.46 3.93
CA LEU A 324 4.33 -2.03 2.79
C LEU A 324 4.52 -3.20 1.83
N GLN A 325 3.98 -3.12 0.62
CA GLN A 325 4.15 -4.13 -0.43
C GLN A 325 4.70 -3.48 -1.70
N PHE A 326 6.02 -3.54 -1.85
CA PHE A 326 6.72 -3.03 -3.04
C PHE A 326 7.81 -4.01 -3.48
N GLY A 327 8.40 -3.78 -4.64
CA GLY A 327 9.60 -4.50 -5.09
C GLY A 327 9.57 -4.91 -6.57
N LEU A 328 8.38 -5.16 -7.12
CA LEU A 328 8.26 -5.63 -8.51
C LEU A 328 8.80 -4.62 -9.53
N ASN A 329 8.66 -3.31 -9.25
CA ASN A 329 9.11 -2.23 -10.12
C ASN A 329 10.63 -1.97 -10.06
N VAL A 330 11.35 -2.56 -9.10
CA VAL A 330 12.83 -2.46 -9.02
C VAL A 330 13.54 -3.73 -9.47
N ALA A 331 12.82 -4.84 -9.56
CA ALA A 331 13.37 -6.12 -10.02
C ALA A 331 13.49 -6.16 -11.56
N ASN A 332 14.67 -6.57 -12.04
CA ASN A 332 14.94 -6.79 -13.47
C ASN A 332 15.84 -8.04 -13.68
N LYS A 333 16.21 -8.33 -14.94
CA LYS A 333 16.94 -9.56 -15.31
C LYS A 333 18.36 -9.64 -14.72
N THR A 334 19.03 -8.51 -14.50
CA THR A 334 20.46 -8.45 -14.13
C THR A 334 20.68 -8.01 -12.68
N GLN A 335 19.74 -7.26 -12.10
CA GLN A 335 19.85 -6.70 -10.76
C GLN A 335 19.75 -7.76 -9.67
N LYS A 336 20.83 -7.93 -8.90
CA LYS A 336 20.87 -8.80 -7.71
C LYS A 336 21.21 -8.04 -6.42
N ASN A 337 21.86 -6.88 -6.53
CA ASN A 337 22.21 -6.05 -5.38
C ASN A 337 21.11 -5.01 -5.09
N TYR A 338 20.36 -5.15 -4.01
CA TYR A 338 19.32 -4.19 -3.66
C TYR A 338 19.70 -3.26 -2.50
N SER A 339 20.98 -3.18 -2.12
CA SER A 339 21.45 -2.40 -0.96
C SER A 339 21.04 -0.93 -1.00
N ALA A 340 21.23 -0.26 -2.15
CA ALA A 340 20.85 1.14 -2.32
C ALA A 340 19.33 1.36 -2.23
N TYR A 341 18.54 0.40 -2.72
CA TYR A 341 17.09 0.42 -2.58
C TYR A 341 16.66 0.16 -1.13
N MET A 342 17.29 -0.79 -0.42
CA MET A 342 17.04 -1.06 0.99
C MET A 342 17.37 0.16 1.87
N ALA A 343 18.45 0.89 1.58
CA ALA A 343 18.79 2.12 2.30
C ALA A 343 17.70 3.20 2.16
N GLN A 344 17.09 3.32 0.97
CA GLN A 344 15.96 4.24 0.75
C GLN A 344 14.69 3.75 1.47
N MET A 345 14.37 2.46 1.40
CA MET A 345 13.23 1.89 2.11
C MET A 345 13.39 1.94 3.62
N LYS A 346 14.62 1.86 4.15
CA LYS A 346 14.90 2.10 5.57
C LYS A 346 14.48 3.51 5.99
N ARG A 347 14.80 4.53 5.19
CA ARG A 347 14.34 5.90 5.45
C ARG A 347 12.82 6.00 5.47
N VAL A 348 12.13 5.31 4.57
CA VAL A 348 10.66 5.24 4.57
C VAL A 348 10.14 4.61 5.87
N ILE A 349 10.70 3.48 6.29
CA ILE A 349 10.29 2.78 7.52
C ILE A 349 10.54 3.66 8.74
N ASP A 350 11.73 4.25 8.87
CA ASP A 350 12.07 5.15 9.98
C ASP A 350 11.13 6.36 10.03
N HIS A 351 10.82 6.95 8.87
CA HIS A 351 9.86 8.06 8.73
C HIS A 351 8.44 7.67 9.18
N LEU A 352 7.98 6.47 8.82
CA LEU A 352 6.67 5.96 9.23
C LEU A 352 6.62 5.63 10.72
N LYS A 353 7.70 5.09 11.30
CA LYS A 353 7.79 4.83 12.75
C LYS A 353 7.69 6.11 13.56
N GLN A 354 8.40 7.16 13.13
CA GLN A 354 8.33 8.48 13.77
C GLN A 354 6.92 9.09 13.64
N SER A 355 6.24 8.84 12.52
CA SER A 355 4.92 9.38 12.23
C SER A 355 3.77 8.65 12.94
N PHE A 356 3.90 7.34 13.09
CA PHE A 356 2.88 6.44 13.63
C PHE A 356 3.51 5.56 14.73
N PRO A 357 3.88 6.15 15.88
CA PRO A 357 4.62 5.46 16.95
C PRO A 357 3.90 4.22 17.48
N GLU A 358 2.55 4.22 17.43
CA GLU A 358 1.71 3.14 17.95
C GLU A 358 1.38 2.06 16.90
N ALA A 359 1.69 2.28 15.62
CA ALA A 359 1.34 1.35 14.56
C ALA A 359 2.33 0.19 14.48
N GLY A 360 1.80 -1.01 14.23
CA GLY A 360 2.60 -2.10 13.70
C GLY A 360 3.00 -1.83 12.25
N ILE A 361 4.16 -2.34 11.81
CA ILE A 361 4.60 -2.25 10.41
C ILE A 361 4.89 -3.67 9.91
N LEU A 362 4.23 -4.03 8.81
CA LEU A 362 4.44 -5.29 8.10
C LEU A 362 5.02 -5.02 6.72
N LEU A 363 6.23 -5.51 6.47
CA LEU A 363 6.81 -5.56 5.14
C LEU A 363 6.38 -6.85 4.45
N VAL A 364 5.58 -6.73 3.40
CA VAL A 364 5.25 -7.86 2.51
C VAL A 364 6.34 -7.94 1.44
N GLY A 365 7.04 -9.07 1.42
CA GLY A 365 8.10 -9.33 0.44
C GLY A 365 7.59 -9.29 -1.00
N VAL A 366 8.52 -9.15 -1.94
CA VAL A 366 8.22 -9.21 -3.36
C VAL A 366 7.59 -10.56 -3.72
N GLY A 367 6.59 -10.53 -4.60
CA GLY A 367 6.01 -11.75 -5.18
C GLY A 367 6.90 -12.33 -6.28
N ASP A 368 6.50 -13.48 -6.82
CA ASP A 368 7.20 -14.06 -7.96
C ASP A 368 7.02 -13.23 -9.24
N ARG A 369 8.08 -13.20 -10.06
CA ARG A 369 8.10 -12.58 -11.39
C ARG A 369 8.92 -13.44 -12.31
N VAL A 370 8.32 -13.86 -13.42
CA VAL A 370 8.93 -14.74 -14.39
C VAL A 370 9.20 -13.99 -15.69
N ASN A 371 10.31 -14.29 -16.36
CA ASN A 371 10.62 -13.75 -17.67
C ASN A 371 11.28 -14.82 -18.55
N ARG A 372 11.28 -14.60 -19.87
CA ARG A 372 12.02 -15.43 -20.80
C ARG A 372 13.51 -15.14 -20.68
N MET A 373 14.27 -16.17 -20.39
CA MET A 373 15.72 -16.11 -20.21
C MET A 373 16.46 -16.50 -21.50
N SER A 374 17.79 -16.50 -21.47
CA SER A 374 18.65 -16.77 -22.63
C SER A 374 18.51 -18.19 -23.20
N ASP A 375 18.05 -19.14 -22.40
CA ASP A 375 17.72 -20.51 -22.82
C ASP A 375 16.36 -20.62 -23.54
N GLY A 376 15.65 -19.50 -23.68
CA GLY A 376 14.33 -19.45 -24.29
C GLY A 376 13.19 -19.87 -23.37
N GLU A 377 13.46 -20.31 -22.14
CA GLU A 377 12.45 -20.77 -21.19
C GLU A 377 12.03 -19.69 -20.20
N LEU A 378 10.86 -19.90 -19.59
CA LEU A 378 10.29 -18.98 -18.60
C LEU A 378 10.78 -19.35 -17.19
N HIS A 379 11.63 -18.50 -16.61
CA HIS A 379 12.18 -18.70 -15.27
C HIS A 379 11.85 -17.54 -14.34
N THR A 380 11.82 -17.85 -13.04
CA THR A 380 11.83 -16.84 -11.98
C THR A 380 13.05 -15.96 -12.16
N LEU A 381 12.86 -14.64 -12.12
CA LEU A 381 14.00 -13.73 -12.18
C LEU A 381 14.90 -13.95 -10.96
N PRO A 382 16.21 -14.23 -11.13
CA PRO A 382 17.12 -14.43 -10.00
C PRO A 382 17.14 -13.25 -9.01
N GLY A 383 16.87 -12.03 -9.51
CA GLY A 383 16.74 -10.83 -8.70
C GLY A 383 15.59 -10.87 -7.69
N ILE A 384 14.53 -11.67 -7.91
CA ILE A 384 13.39 -11.80 -6.99
C ILE A 384 13.81 -12.50 -5.69
N ILE A 385 14.58 -13.59 -5.80
CA ILE A 385 15.07 -14.34 -4.63
C ILE A 385 16.00 -13.44 -3.81
N ALA A 386 16.91 -12.73 -4.48
CA ALA A 386 17.79 -11.78 -3.82
C ALA A 386 16.99 -10.65 -3.14
N LEU A 387 16.05 -10.02 -3.85
CA LEU A 387 15.23 -8.94 -3.32
C LEU A 387 14.41 -9.36 -2.11
N SER A 388 13.78 -10.54 -2.13
CA SER A 388 13.03 -11.07 -0.99
C SER A 388 13.92 -11.20 0.26
N ARG A 389 15.15 -11.71 0.10
CA ARG A 389 16.13 -11.80 1.20
C ARG A 389 16.59 -10.44 1.70
N TYR A 390 16.84 -9.48 0.80
CA TYR A 390 17.15 -8.10 1.17
C TYR A 390 16.00 -7.46 1.95
N GLN A 391 14.74 -7.69 1.56
CA GLN A 391 13.56 -7.19 2.27
C GLN A 391 13.40 -7.83 3.65
N GLN A 392 13.62 -9.14 3.77
CA GLN A 392 13.60 -9.82 5.06
C GLN A 392 14.70 -9.29 6.00
N LYS A 393 15.92 -9.08 5.48
CA LYS A 393 17.00 -8.44 6.23
C LYS A 393 16.63 -7.01 6.63
N LEU A 394 16.04 -6.21 5.75
CA LEU A 394 15.58 -4.86 6.07
C LEU A 394 14.54 -4.87 7.20
N ALA A 395 13.60 -5.82 7.19
CA ALA A 395 12.62 -5.96 8.26
C ALA A 395 13.29 -6.28 9.61
N ALA A 396 14.32 -7.15 9.60
CA ALA A 396 15.12 -7.46 10.77
C ALA A 396 15.92 -6.25 11.27
N ASP A 397 16.65 -5.57 10.39
CA ASP A 397 17.44 -4.38 10.71
C ASP A 397 16.58 -3.24 11.27
N CYS A 398 15.33 -3.16 10.81
CA CYS A 398 14.36 -2.18 11.28
C CYS A 398 13.56 -2.68 12.48
N GLY A 399 13.64 -3.94 12.92
CA GLY A 399 12.78 -4.48 13.98
C GLY A 399 11.27 -4.33 13.67
N ILE A 400 10.86 -4.76 12.48
CA ILE A 400 9.44 -4.79 12.04
C ILE A 400 9.06 -6.20 11.58
N ALA A 401 7.78 -6.42 11.27
CA ALA A 401 7.32 -7.71 10.80
C ALA A 401 7.58 -7.92 9.30
N PHE A 402 7.78 -9.17 8.88
CA PHE A 402 7.97 -9.58 7.50
C PHE A 402 7.06 -10.74 7.13
N TRP A 403 6.45 -10.67 5.94
CA TRP A 403 5.71 -11.80 5.35
C TRP A 403 6.26 -12.13 3.97
N ASN A 404 6.71 -13.38 3.79
CA ASN A 404 7.32 -13.84 2.55
C ASN A 404 6.25 -14.21 1.50
N LEU A 405 5.83 -13.22 0.71
CA LEU A 405 4.85 -13.43 -0.35
C LEU A 405 5.34 -14.44 -1.41
N PHE A 406 6.62 -14.38 -1.79
CA PHE A 406 7.21 -15.32 -2.75
C PHE A 406 7.02 -16.78 -2.31
N GLU A 407 7.33 -17.10 -1.05
CA GLU A 407 7.08 -18.43 -0.49
C GLU A 407 5.58 -18.75 -0.39
N ALA A 408 4.76 -17.79 0.05
CA ALA A 408 3.31 -17.99 0.14
C ALA A 408 2.65 -18.29 -1.22
N MET A 409 3.18 -17.73 -2.31
CA MET A 409 2.76 -18.06 -3.68
C MET A 409 3.20 -19.46 -4.12
N GLY A 410 4.17 -20.06 -3.43
CA GLY A 410 4.75 -21.37 -3.74
C GLY A 410 6.13 -21.31 -4.37
N GLY A 411 6.87 -20.21 -4.19
CA GLY A 411 8.24 -20.04 -4.63
C GLY A 411 8.38 -19.91 -6.15
N GLU A 412 9.47 -20.44 -6.68
CA GLU A 412 9.85 -20.28 -8.09
C GLU A 412 8.75 -20.76 -9.05
N GLY A 413 8.50 -19.96 -10.10
CA GLY A 413 7.52 -20.23 -11.14
C GLY A 413 6.07 -20.18 -10.66
N SER A 414 5.81 -19.70 -9.44
CA SER A 414 4.45 -19.58 -8.91
C SER A 414 3.59 -18.63 -9.73
N ILE A 415 4.11 -17.49 -10.18
CA ILE A 415 3.34 -16.57 -11.02
C ILE A 415 3.03 -17.17 -12.39
N LYS A 416 3.94 -17.99 -12.95
CA LYS A 416 3.70 -18.78 -14.17
C LYS A 416 2.56 -19.77 -13.96
N ARG A 417 2.61 -20.55 -12.88
CA ARG A 417 1.52 -21.47 -12.51
C ARG A 417 0.18 -20.74 -12.34
N MET A 418 0.19 -19.54 -11.74
CA MET A 418 -1.02 -18.71 -11.60
C MET A 418 -1.54 -18.20 -12.95
N ALA A 419 -0.66 -17.81 -13.88
CA ALA A 419 -1.05 -17.36 -15.22
C ALA A 419 -1.58 -18.50 -16.10
N GLU A 420 -1.05 -19.72 -15.91
CA GLU A 420 -1.43 -20.93 -16.65
C GLU A 420 -2.64 -21.67 -16.03
N ALA A 421 -3.05 -21.28 -14.82
CA ALA A 421 -4.20 -21.85 -14.13
C ALA A 421 -5.49 -21.72 -14.96
N LYS A 422 -6.44 -22.62 -14.72
CA LYS A 422 -7.76 -22.62 -15.36
C LYS A 422 -8.84 -22.59 -14.26
N PRO A 423 -9.47 -21.44 -13.98
CA PRO A 423 -9.28 -20.13 -14.65
C PRO A 423 -7.98 -19.43 -14.23
N ALA A 424 -7.45 -18.57 -15.10
CA ALA A 424 -6.18 -17.87 -14.85
C ALA A 424 -6.27 -16.89 -13.67
N GLU A 425 -5.22 -16.81 -12.87
CA GLU A 425 -5.10 -15.98 -11.67
C GLU A 425 -4.10 -14.82 -11.85
N ALA A 426 -3.28 -14.87 -12.90
CA ALA A 426 -2.35 -13.82 -13.30
C ALA A 426 -2.38 -13.58 -14.81
N GLY A 427 -1.79 -12.48 -15.25
CA GLY A 427 -1.59 -12.14 -16.65
C GLY A 427 -0.47 -12.97 -17.29
N LYS A 428 -0.51 -13.10 -18.62
CA LYS A 428 0.55 -13.73 -19.41
C LYS A 428 1.83 -12.87 -19.54
N ASP A 429 1.85 -11.72 -18.88
CA ASP A 429 3.06 -10.95 -18.61
C ASP A 429 3.88 -11.54 -17.45
N TYR A 430 3.35 -12.59 -16.81
CA TYR A 430 3.97 -13.32 -15.71
C TYR A 430 4.48 -12.41 -14.58
N THR A 431 3.77 -11.30 -14.38
CA THR A 431 4.08 -10.28 -13.39
C THR A 431 2.81 -9.88 -12.64
N HIS A 432 1.72 -9.55 -13.34
CA HIS A 432 0.53 -8.96 -12.72
C HIS A 432 -0.53 -10.00 -12.37
N ILE A 433 -1.04 -9.96 -11.14
CA ILE A 433 -2.19 -10.75 -10.72
C ILE A 433 -3.51 -10.12 -11.20
N ASN A 434 -4.52 -10.95 -11.45
CA ASN A 434 -5.89 -10.48 -11.66
C ASN A 434 -6.72 -10.65 -10.36
N ALA A 435 -8.01 -10.28 -10.39
CA ALA A 435 -8.88 -10.37 -9.21
C ALA A 435 -8.93 -11.76 -8.53
N ARG A 436 -8.80 -12.86 -9.30
CA ARG A 436 -8.73 -14.22 -8.73
C ARG A 436 -7.41 -14.46 -8.01
N GLY A 437 -6.28 -14.06 -8.61
CA GLY A 437 -4.97 -14.11 -7.96
C GLY A 437 -4.91 -13.22 -6.72
N GLY A 438 -5.50 -12.03 -6.79
CA GLY A 438 -5.69 -11.11 -5.65
C GLY A 438 -6.43 -11.79 -4.50
N LYS A 439 -7.55 -12.45 -4.77
CA LYS A 439 -8.29 -13.25 -3.77
C LYS A 439 -7.45 -14.38 -3.18
N ARG A 440 -6.71 -15.11 -3.99
CA ARG A 440 -5.86 -16.22 -3.53
C ARG A 440 -4.76 -15.72 -2.58
N ILE A 441 -4.03 -14.68 -2.97
CA ILE A 441 -2.95 -14.10 -2.17
C ILE A 441 -3.50 -13.45 -0.89
N ALA A 442 -4.61 -12.71 -0.98
CA ALA A 442 -5.27 -12.12 0.18
C ALA A 442 -5.66 -13.18 1.21
N ASN A 443 -6.15 -14.35 0.77
CA ASN A 443 -6.47 -15.46 1.65
C ASN A 443 -5.24 -16.05 2.35
N TYR A 444 -4.08 -16.11 1.67
CA TYR A 444 -2.83 -16.53 2.32
C TYR A 444 -2.39 -15.53 3.39
N LEU A 445 -2.43 -14.23 3.08
CA LEU A 445 -2.08 -13.18 4.05
C LEU A 445 -3.04 -13.21 5.24
N PHE A 446 -4.35 -13.26 4.98
CA PHE A 446 -5.37 -13.36 6.02
C PHE A 446 -5.13 -14.53 6.98
N LYS A 447 -4.90 -15.74 6.46
CA LYS A 447 -4.59 -16.92 7.28
C LYS A 447 -3.34 -16.70 8.14
N SER A 448 -2.32 -16.06 7.58
CA SER A 448 -1.07 -15.76 8.29
C SER A 448 -1.27 -14.74 9.41
N MET A 449 -2.08 -13.70 9.16
CA MET A 449 -2.45 -12.68 10.16
C MET A 449 -3.29 -13.29 11.29
N VAL A 450 -4.26 -14.16 10.95
CA VAL A 450 -5.10 -14.88 11.91
C VAL A 450 -4.27 -15.83 12.75
N TYR A 451 -3.37 -16.60 12.12
CA TYR A 451 -2.47 -17.49 12.83
C TYR A 451 -1.63 -16.72 13.86
N GLY A 452 -0.97 -15.63 13.44
CA GLY A 452 -0.19 -14.81 14.38
C GLY A 452 -1.03 -14.20 15.51
N HIS A 453 -2.27 -13.78 15.22
CA HIS A 453 -3.21 -13.31 16.24
C HIS A 453 -3.58 -14.39 17.26
N GLU A 454 -3.83 -15.61 16.80
CA GLU A 454 -4.13 -16.76 17.67
C GLU A 454 -2.93 -17.13 18.54
N GLN A 455 -1.72 -17.10 17.99
CA GLN A 455 -0.50 -17.29 18.77
C GLN A 455 -0.31 -16.16 19.80
N TYR A 456 -0.64 -14.91 19.45
CA TYR A 456 -0.48 -13.75 20.35
C TYR A 456 -1.41 -13.86 21.57
N ARG A 457 -2.61 -14.42 21.39
CA ARG A 457 -3.57 -14.65 22.47
C ARG A 457 -3.19 -15.81 23.39
N LYS A 458 -2.34 -16.74 22.95
CA LYS A 458 -1.88 -17.90 23.73
C LYS A 458 -0.61 -17.62 24.52
N ALA A 459 0.12 -16.55 24.17
CA ALA A 459 1.30 -16.15 24.90
C ALA A 459 0.91 -15.81 26.36
N PRO A 460 1.56 -16.45 27.35
CA PRO A 460 1.19 -16.38 28.76
C PRO A 460 1.22 -14.96 29.32
#